data_AF-A0A2S2NRZ6-F1
#
_entry.id   AF-A0A2S2NRZ6-F1
#
_cell.length_a   1.000
_cell.length_b   1.000
_cell.length_c   1.000
_cell.angle_alpha   90.00
_cell.angle_beta   90.00
_cell.angle_gamma   90.00
#
_symmetry.space_group_name_H-M   'P 1'
#
loop_
_entity.id
_entity.type
_entity.pdbx_description
1 polymer ?
#
loop_
_entity_poly.entity_id
_entity_poly.type
_entity_poly.pdbx_seq_one_letter_code
_entity_poly.pdbx_strand_id
1 'polypeptide(L)'
;MMSRADGLVQRRNVNRDNTDGVSKENGQSAADKLDYEEDIDDGDSKETRLTLMEEVLLLGLKDKEGYTSFWNDSISSGLRGCILVELALRQRIELEKAGMRRKSLQMRKVIIKNETPTGDVLLDEALKHIKETNPPETIQSWIEYLSGETWNPLKIKYQLKNVRERLAKNLVEKGVLTTEKQNFLLFDMTTHPLTDNEAKVRLVKKVQDAVLSRWINDPHRMDKRLLALLLLAQASDVLESAFSPLNDEDYELATRRLRELSDMDLEVESMKGSTNDVIWAVFANFNK
;
A
#
# COMPACT_ATOMS: atom_id res chain seq x y z
N MET A 1 -30.56 27.45 44.88
CA MET A 1 -29.28 26.72 44.77
C MET A 1 -29.56 25.29 45.18
N MET A 2 -29.70 24.35 44.23
CA MET A 2 -29.71 22.91 44.51
C MET A 2 -29.49 22.14 43.19
N SER A 3 -28.35 21.48 43.12
CA SER A 3 -27.91 20.56 42.08
C SER A 3 -28.76 19.28 42.11
N ARG A 4 -29.07 18.72 40.93
CA ARG A 4 -29.48 17.32 40.79
C ARG A 4 -28.57 16.67 39.74
N ALA A 5 -27.82 15.68 40.22
CA ALA A 5 -26.98 14.79 39.43
C ALA A 5 -27.85 13.81 38.63
N ASP A 6 -27.44 13.60 37.38
CA ASP A 6 -28.11 12.78 36.39
C ASP A 6 -27.70 11.30 36.53
N GLY A 7 -28.67 10.40 36.32
CA GLY A 7 -28.60 8.98 36.64
C GLY A 7 -27.82 8.14 35.62
N LEU A 8 -26.97 7.25 36.14
CA LEU A 8 -26.26 6.20 35.40
C LEU A 8 -27.23 5.14 34.86
N VAL A 9 -27.14 4.86 33.56
CA VAL A 9 -27.89 3.79 32.87
C VAL A 9 -27.04 2.51 32.84
N GLN A 10 -27.45 1.49 33.60
CA GLN A 10 -26.87 0.13 33.55
C GLN A 10 -27.40 -0.63 32.32
N ARG A 11 -26.50 -1.12 31.46
CA ARG A 11 -26.82 -2.06 30.38
C ARG A 11 -26.90 -3.48 30.93
N ARG A 12 -28.01 -4.17 30.58
CA ARG A 12 -28.37 -5.52 31.02
C ARG A 12 -27.63 -6.55 30.15
N ASN A 13 -26.86 -7.44 30.77
CA ASN A 13 -26.17 -8.57 30.12
C ASN A 13 -27.18 -9.71 29.89
N VAL A 14 -27.28 -10.25 28.68
CA VAL A 14 -28.12 -11.42 28.38
C VAL A 14 -27.19 -12.61 28.08
N ASN A 15 -27.11 -13.52 29.04
CA ASN A 15 -26.58 -14.87 28.88
C ASN A 15 -27.56 -15.69 28.03
N ARG A 16 -27.05 -16.49 27.09
CA ARG A 16 -27.82 -17.56 26.43
C ARG A 16 -27.12 -18.89 26.62
N ASP A 17 -27.82 -19.78 27.29
CA ASP A 17 -27.42 -21.13 27.70
C ASP A 17 -27.27 -22.12 26.52
N ASN A 18 -26.39 -23.10 26.77
CA ASN A 18 -26.21 -24.35 26.02
C ASN A 18 -27.38 -25.33 26.22
N THR A 19 -27.79 -26.01 25.15
CA THR A 19 -28.47 -27.32 25.21
C THR A 19 -28.03 -28.21 24.04
N ASP A 20 -27.50 -29.38 24.36
CA ASP A 20 -27.13 -30.48 23.46
C ASP A 20 -28.35 -31.28 22.95
N GLY A 21 -28.27 -31.87 21.73
CA GLY A 21 -29.27 -32.83 21.23
C GLY A 21 -29.18 -33.28 19.75
N VAL A 22 -28.13 -34.03 19.40
CA VAL A 22 -28.02 -35.21 18.46
C VAL A 22 -28.94 -35.36 17.20
N SER A 23 -28.26 -35.39 16.04
CA SER A 23 -28.43 -36.18 14.77
C SER A 23 -29.62 -36.04 13.81
N LYS A 24 -29.32 -35.66 12.55
CA LYS A 24 -29.49 -36.52 11.34
C LYS A 24 -28.82 -35.92 10.08
N GLU A 25 -28.22 -36.83 9.31
CA GLU A 25 -27.52 -36.62 8.04
C GLU A 25 -28.40 -36.02 6.93
N ASN A 26 -27.83 -35.12 6.13
CA ASN A 26 -27.96 -35.16 4.66
C ASN A 26 -26.89 -34.29 4.01
N GLY A 27 -26.18 -34.88 3.04
CA GLY A 27 -24.99 -34.31 2.42
C GLY A 27 -25.28 -33.19 1.43
N GLN A 28 -24.45 -32.14 1.51
CA GLN A 28 -24.10 -31.30 0.37
C GLN A 28 -22.78 -30.56 0.66
N SER A 29 -21.74 -30.96 -0.07
CA SER A 29 -20.51 -30.23 -0.42
C SER A 29 -20.02 -29.16 0.57
N ALA A 30 -19.12 -29.56 1.46
CA ALA A 30 -18.31 -28.68 2.32
C ALA A 30 -17.16 -28.01 1.55
N ALA A 31 -17.48 -27.23 0.50
CA ALA A 31 -16.47 -26.51 -0.31
C ALA A 31 -16.71 -25.00 -0.43
N ASP A 32 -17.82 -24.46 0.06
CA ASP A 32 -18.13 -23.02 0.01
C ASP A 32 -18.50 -22.52 1.40
N LYS A 33 -17.50 -22.06 2.16
CA LYS A 33 -17.61 -21.11 3.29
C LYS A 33 -16.22 -20.90 3.91
N LEU A 34 -15.36 -20.22 3.17
CA LEU A 34 -14.27 -19.45 3.75
C LEU A 34 -14.53 -18.00 3.35
N ASP A 35 -15.54 -17.41 3.98
CA ASP A 35 -15.64 -15.96 4.10
C ASP A 35 -14.44 -15.53 4.96
N TYR A 36 -13.36 -15.13 4.27
CA TYR A 36 -12.31 -14.35 4.90
C TYR A 36 -12.90 -12.98 5.20
N GLU A 37 -13.40 -12.81 6.41
CA GLU A 37 -13.51 -11.49 7.02
C GLU A 37 -12.10 -10.87 6.93
N GLU A 38 -11.95 -9.87 6.07
CA GLU A 38 -10.76 -9.02 6.04
C GLU A 38 -10.70 -8.34 7.40
N ASP A 39 -9.82 -8.83 8.29
CA ASP A 39 -9.41 -8.13 9.51
C ASP A 39 -8.73 -6.81 9.13
N ILE A 40 -9.55 -5.81 8.80
CA ILE A 40 -9.19 -4.40 8.81
C ILE A 40 -9.40 -3.91 10.24
N ASP A 41 -8.81 -4.57 11.23
CA ASP A 41 -8.71 -4.02 12.58
C ASP A 41 -7.63 -4.74 13.42
N ASP A 42 -6.37 -4.63 13.00
CA ASP A 42 -5.27 -4.83 13.96
C ASP A 42 -5.08 -3.53 14.77
N GLY A 43 -6.11 -3.22 15.57
CA GLY A 43 -6.21 -2.02 16.41
C GLY A 43 -5.39 -2.06 17.71
N ASP A 44 -4.54 -3.08 17.89
CA ASP A 44 -3.73 -3.27 19.10
C ASP A 44 -2.22 -3.40 18.83
N SER A 45 -1.77 -3.16 17.61
CA SER A 45 -0.35 -3.00 17.34
C SER A 45 0.10 -1.63 17.87
N LYS A 46 0.96 -1.62 18.91
CA LYS A 46 1.68 -0.41 19.37
C LYS A 46 2.62 0.19 18.31
N GLU A 47 2.55 -0.29 17.08
CA GLU A 47 3.45 0.03 15.99
C GLU A 47 2.92 1.19 15.16
N THR A 48 3.82 2.09 14.78
CA THR A 48 3.51 3.22 13.91
C THR A 48 3.04 2.71 12.54
N ARG A 49 1.76 2.95 12.21
CA ARG A 49 1.19 2.54 10.93
C ARG A 49 1.65 3.43 9.77
N LEU A 50 2.44 2.86 8.88
CA LEU A 50 2.92 3.51 7.67
C LEU A 50 2.04 3.18 6.45
N THR A 51 1.95 4.10 5.49
CA THR A 51 1.38 3.86 4.16
C THR A 51 2.41 3.19 3.25
N LEU A 52 1.98 2.57 2.14
CA LEU A 52 2.93 1.98 1.18
C LEU A 52 3.90 3.03 0.63
N MET A 53 3.42 4.26 0.39
CA MET A 53 4.26 5.38 -0.05
C MET A 53 5.37 5.67 0.97
N GLU A 54 5.03 5.68 2.25
CA GLU A 54 5.97 5.94 3.34
C GLU A 54 6.98 4.80 3.53
N GLU A 55 6.55 3.54 3.45
CA GLU A 55 7.46 2.38 3.51
C GLU A 55 8.44 2.38 2.33
N VAL A 56 7.96 2.60 1.10
CA VAL A 56 8.82 2.70 -0.10
C VAL A 56 9.80 3.87 0.02
N LEU A 57 9.33 5.03 0.50
CA LEU A 57 10.21 6.19 0.74
C LEU A 57 11.27 5.88 1.80
N LEU A 58 10.91 5.20 2.88
CA LEU A 58 11.81 4.87 3.98
C LEU A 58 12.89 3.86 3.57
N LEU A 59 12.58 2.92 2.68
CA LEU A 59 13.56 2.02 2.05
C LEU A 59 14.58 2.80 1.21
N GLY A 60 14.14 3.83 0.47
CA GLY A 60 15.02 4.67 -0.35
C GLY A 60 15.81 5.74 0.42
N LEU A 61 15.50 5.96 1.70
CA LEU A 61 16.13 6.98 2.54
C LEU A 61 17.51 6.54 3.04
N LYS A 62 18.52 7.41 3.03
CA LYS A 62 19.78 7.16 3.75
C LYS A 62 19.69 7.63 5.20
N ASP A 63 20.24 6.83 6.11
CA ASP A 63 20.10 7.04 7.56
C ASP A 63 20.60 8.41 8.02
N LYS A 64 21.76 8.85 7.52
CA LYS A 64 22.44 10.07 8.01
C LYS A 64 22.12 11.34 7.23
N GLU A 65 21.68 11.22 5.99
CA GLU A 65 21.54 12.36 5.08
C GLU A 65 20.12 12.97 5.11
N GLY A 66 19.11 12.23 5.61
CA GLY A 66 17.73 12.73 5.73
C GLY A 66 17.05 13.07 4.41
N TYR A 67 17.63 12.59 3.30
CA TYR A 67 17.09 12.66 1.94
C TYR A 67 17.17 11.28 1.29
N THR A 68 16.27 11.03 0.34
CA THR A 68 16.35 9.86 -0.53
C THR A 68 17.62 9.94 -1.36
N SER A 69 18.37 8.85 -1.44
CA SER A 69 19.69 8.80 -2.11
C SER A 69 19.68 9.46 -3.48
N PHE A 70 18.63 9.24 -4.26
CA PHE A 70 18.32 9.96 -5.49
C PHE A 70 16.80 9.90 -5.71
N TRP A 71 16.13 11.06 -5.77
CA TRP A 71 14.74 11.10 -6.26
C TRP A 71 14.79 11.02 -7.79
N ASN A 72 14.34 9.89 -8.35
CA ASN A 72 14.33 9.61 -9.78
C ASN A 72 12.90 9.36 -10.30
N ASP A 73 12.76 9.12 -11.60
CA ASP A 73 11.46 8.88 -12.23
C ASP A 73 10.83 7.54 -11.76
N SER A 74 11.65 6.54 -11.45
CA SER A 74 11.20 5.23 -10.94
C SER A 74 10.53 5.34 -9.58
N ILE A 75 11.15 6.00 -8.59
CA ILE A 75 10.51 6.21 -7.27
C ILE A 75 9.32 7.17 -7.40
N SER A 76 9.40 8.18 -8.27
CA SER A 76 8.30 9.13 -8.49
C SER A 76 7.04 8.41 -9.01
N SER A 77 7.18 7.55 -10.02
CA SER A 77 6.09 6.76 -10.60
C SER A 77 5.64 5.63 -9.66
N GLY A 78 6.58 4.93 -9.02
CA GLY A 78 6.32 3.88 -8.04
C GLY A 78 5.48 4.36 -6.86
N LEU A 79 5.70 5.59 -6.36
CA LEU A 79 4.87 6.20 -5.31
C LEU A 79 3.43 6.48 -5.78
N ARG A 80 3.19 6.76 -7.07
CA ARG A 80 1.82 6.86 -7.61
C ARG A 80 1.16 5.49 -7.71
N GLY A 81 1.92 4.46 -8.07
CA GLY A 81 1.49 3.07 -7.94
C GLY A 81 1.08 2.73 -6.50
N CYS A 82 1.89 3.12 -5.51
CA CYS A 82 1.58 2.96 -4.09
C CYS A 82 0.26 3.64 -3.71
N ILE A 83 -0.01 4.85 -4.18
CA ILE A 83 -1.26 5.56 -3.92
C ILE A 83 -2.47 4.77 -4.41
N LEU A 84 -2.43 4.26 -5.64
CA LEU A 84 -3.54 3.48 -6.22
C LEU A 84 -3.74 2.16 -5.46
N VAL A 85 -2.66 1.46 -5.14
CA VAL A 85 -2.75 0.21 -4.37
C VAL A 85 -3.25 0.46 -2.94
N GLU A 86 -2.77 1.49 -2.26
CA GLU A 86 -3.20 1.85 -0.91
C GLU A 86 -4.68 2.23 -0.88
N LEU A 87 -5.18 2.97 -1.88
CA LEU A 87 -6.61 3.24 -2.05
C LEU A 87 -7.42 1.96 -2.25
N ALA A 88 -6.90 1.01 -3.03
CA ALA A 88 -7.56 -0.26 -3.31
C ALA A 88 -7.60 -1.16 -2.06
N LEU A 89 -6.50 -1.25 -1.31
CA LEU A 89 -6.43 -1.98 -0.03
C LEU A 89 -7.39 -1.38 1.01
N ARG A 90 -7.61 -0.06 0.97
CA ARG A 90 -8.60 0.65 1.79
C ARG A 90 -10.02 0.59 1.21
N GLN A 91 -10.27 -0.23 0.20
CA GLN A 91 -11.59 -0.43 -0.44
C GLN A 91 -12.20 0.88 -0.97
N ARG A 92 -11.37 1.86 -1.38
CA ARG A 92 -11.81 3.13 -1.97
C ARG A 92 -12.03 3.03 -3.47
N ILE A 93 -11.17 2.26 -4.14
CA ILE A 93 -11.24 2.03 -5.58
C ILE A 93 -11.22 0.54 -5.90
N GLU A 94 -11.76 0.18 -7.04
CA GLU A 94 -11.68 -1.14 -7.65
C GLU A 94 -11.52 -1.03 -9.17
N LEU A 95 -11.21 -2.13 -9.85
CA LEU A 95 -11.21 -2.17 -11.31
C LEU A 95 -12.57 -2.59 -11.85
N GLU A 96 -13.02 -1.91 -12.90
CA GLU A 96 -14.15 -2.31 -13.75
C GLU A 96 -14.07 -3.80 -14.02
N LYS A 97 -15.15 -4.57 -13.85
CA LYS A 97 -15.15 -6.00 -14.13
C LYS A 97 -14.71 -6.28 -15.57
N ALA A 98 -13.95 -7.37 -15.79
CA ALA A 98 -13.46 -7.75 -17.13
C ALA A 98 -14.58 -7.91 -18.18
N GLY A 99 -15.80 -8.19 -17.74
CA GLY A 99 -17.00 -8.30 -18.57
C GLY A 99 -16.97 -9.49 -19.52
N MET A 100 -17.99 -9.62 -20.38
CA MET A 100 -18.12 -10.74 -21.32
C MET A 100 -16.97 -10.82 -22.34
N ARG A 101 -16.31 -9.70 -22.64
CA ARG A 101 -15.19 -9.62 -23.59
C ARG A 101 -13.82 -9.92 -22.98
N ARG A 102 -13.74 -10.24 -21.68
CA ARG A 102 -12.48 -10.50 -20.96
C ARG A 102 -11.42 -9.42 -21.22
N LYS A 103 -11.77 -8.16 -20.91
CA LYS A 103 -10.81 -7.04 -21.01
C LYS A 103 -9.56 -7.36 -20.17
N SER A 104 -8.38 -7.09 -20.72
CA SER A 104 -7.11 -7.17 -20.00
C SER A 104 -7.06 -6.18 -18.84
N LEU A 105 -6.25 -6.47 -17.82
CA LEU A 105 -6.06 -5.63 -16.63
C LEU A 105 -5.75 -4.18 -16.99
N GLN A 106 -4.86 -3.96 -17.96
CA GLN A 106 -4.44 -2.63 -18.38
C GLN A 106 -5.54 -1.82 -19.08
N MET A 107 -6.53 -2.50 -19.67
CA MET A 107 -7.65 -1.87 -20.38
C MET A 107 -8.86 -1.61 -19.48
N ARG A 108 -8.89 -2.21 -18.29
CA ARG A 108 -9.95 -2.01 -17.30
C ARG A 108 -9.80 -0.63 -16.65
N LYS A 109 -10.95 0.01 -16.40
CA LYS A 109 -11.00 1.35 -15.83
C LYS A 109 -11.08 1.30 -14.29
N VAL A 110 -10.52 2.31 -13.63
CA VAL A 110 -10.63 2.49 -12.17
C VAL A 110 -11.99 3.06 -11.83
N ILE A 111 -12.68 2.41 -10.88
CA ILE A 111 -14.02 2.77 -10.41
C ILE A 111 -13.96 3.08 -8.91
N ILE A 112 -14.73 4.10 -8.50
CA ILE A 112 -14.90 4.44 -7.09
C ILE A 112 -15.80 3.40 -6.43
N LYS A 113 -15.29 2.78 -5.35
CA LYS A 113 -16.05 1.87 -4.48
C LYS A 113 -16.58 2.59 -3.24
N ASN A 114 -15.76 3.45 -2.64
CA ASN A 114 -16.12 4.22 -1.45
C ASN A 114 -15.42 5.59 -1.47
N GLU A 115 -16.19 6.65 -1.23
CA GLU A 115 -15.73 8.05 -1.26
C GLU A 115 -15.27 8.59 0.10
N THR A 116 -15.38 7.79 1.15
CA THR A 116 -15.02 8.21 2.51
C THR A 116 -13.55 8.63 2.54
N PRO A 117 -13.20 9.82 3.06
CA PRO A 117 -11.80 10.22 3.22
C PRO A 117 -10.98 9.17 3.97
N THR A 118 -9.73 9.07 3.62
CA THR A 118 -8.75 8.14 4.22
C THR A 118 -7.99 8.78 5.37
N GLY A 119 -7.98 10.11 5.46
CA GLY A 119 -7.21 10.88 6.43
C GLY A 119 -5.77 11.15 5.99
N ASP A 120 -5.33 10.62 4.85
CA ASP A 120 -4.04 10.95 4.24
C ASP A 120 -4.26 11.93 3.09
N VAL A 121 -3.54 13.06 3.12
CA VAL A 121 -3.75 14.17 2.18
C VAL A 121 -3.48 13.75 0.72
N LEU A 122 -2.50 12.88 0.47
CA LEU A 122 -2.16 12.44 -0.90
C LEU A 122 -3.20 11.45 -1.43
N LEU A 123 -3.63 10.51 -0.59
CA LEU A 123 -4.69 9.56 -0.95
C LEU A 123 -6.01 10.28 -1.21
N ASP A 124 -6.37 11.25 -0.37
CA ASP A 124 -7.64 11.98 -0.48
C ASP A 124 -7.68 12.91 -1.70
N GLU A 125 -6.55 13.52 -2.05
CA GLU A 125 -6.42 14.31 -3.27
C GLU A 125 -6.53 13.44 -4.53
N ALA A 126 -5.84 12.30 -4.56
CA ALA A 126 -5.96 11.34 -5.66
C ALA A 126 -7.40 10.80 -5.79
N LEU A 127 -8.02 10.41 -4.67
CA LEU A 127 -9.40 9.92 -4.64
C LEU A 127 -10.38 10.98 -5.17
N LYS A 128 -10.18 12.25 -4.81
CA LYS A 128 -10.97 13.37 -5.34
C LYS A 128 -10.83 13.50 -6.86
N HIS A 129 -9.61 13.43 -7.39
CA HIS A 129 -9.40 13.46 -8.84
C HIS A 129 -10.09 12.30 -9.56
N ILE A 130 -10.01 11.09 -9.01
CA ILE A 130 -10.68 9.90 -9.56
C ILE A 130 -12.18 10.09 -9.59
N LYS A 131 -12.76 10.59 -8.50
CA LYS A 131 -14.19 10.87 -8.38
C LYS A 131 -14.70 11.90 -9.39
N GLU A 132 -13.94 12.98 -9.60
CA GLU A 132 -14.34 14.08 -10.49
C GLU A 132 -14.14 13.75 -11.99
N THR A 133 -13.49 12.62 -12.31
CA THR A 133 -13.15 12.26 -13.68
C THR A 133 -14.21 11.39 -14.33
N ASN A 134 -14.78 11.90 -15.43
CA ASN A 134 -15.71 11.18 -16.28
C ASN A 134 -15.35 11.42 -17.76
N PRO A 135 -15.17 10.38 -18.61
CA PRO A 135 -15.28 8.94 -18.31
C PRO A 135 -14.17 8.41 -17.38
N PRO A 136 -14.36 7.25 -16.72
CA PRO A 136 -13.33 6.58 -15.94
C PRO A 136 -12.08 6.23 -16.75
N GLU A 137 -10.92 6.25 -16.09
CA GLU A 137 -9.60 6.08 -16.73
C GLU A 137 -8.86 4.83 -16.25
N THR A 138 -7.88 4.37 -17.04
CA THR A 138 -7.09 3.17 -16.72
C THR A 138 -6.07 3.47 -15.62
N ILE A 139 -5.51 2.43 -15.01
CA ILE A 139 -4.40 2.56 -14.05
C ILE A 139 -3.21 3.31 -14.66
N GLN A 140 -2.85 3.00 -15.91
CA GLN A 140 -1.76 3.68 -16.62
C GLN A 140 -1.99 5.20 -16.68
N SER A 141 -3.17 5.62 -17.13
CA SER A 141 -3.50 7.04 -17.23
C SER A 141 -3.50 7.72 -15.86
N TRP A 142 -3.94 7.03 -14.79
CA TRP A 142 -3.88 7.59 -13.45
C TRP A 142 -2.44 7.79 -12.96
N ILE A 143 -1.53 6.85 -13.23
CA ILE A 143 -0.11 7.02 -12.91
C ILE A 143 0.45 8.24 -13.65
N GLU A 144 0.23 8.34 -14.97
CA GLU A 144 0.67 9.48 -15.79
C GLU A 144 0.10 10.81 -15.30
N TYR A 145 -1.19 10.86 -14.96
CA TYR A 145 -1.87 12.08 -14.50
C TYR A 145 -1.35 12.55 -13.15
N LEU A 146 -1.21 11.64 -12.18
CA LEU A 146 -0.74 11.96 -10.83
C LEU A 146 0.76 12.29 -10.80
N SER A 147 1.54 11.77 -11.75
CA SER A 147 2.95 12.12 -11.97
C SER A 147 3.13 13.43 -12.74
N GLY A 148 2.15 13.82 -13.57
CA GLY A 148 2.22 14.99 -14.44
C GLY A 148 2.90 14.71 -15.78
N GLU A 149 2.92 13.45 -16.23
CA GLU A 149 3.52 12.98 -17.48
C GLU A 149 2.54 13.08 -18.67
N THR A 150 1.37 13.66 -18.45
CA THR A 150 0.34 13.84 -19.49
C THR A 150 0.54 15.13 -20.28
N TRP A 151 0.35 15.02 -21.59
CA TRP A 151 0.33 16.16 -22.51
C TRP A 151 -1.05 16.81 -22.65
N ASN A 152 -2.08 16.29 -21.99
CA ASN A 152 -3.43 16.86 -22.07
C ASN A 152 -3.58 18.05 -21.09
N PRO A 153 -3.76 19.29 -21.57
CA PRO A 153 -3.82 20.47 -20.71
C PRO A 153 -4.93 20.43 -19.66
N LEU A 154 -6.04 19.75 -19.96
CA LEU A 154 -7.17 19.63 -19.04
C LEU A 154 -6.88 18.66 -17.88
N LYS A 155 -5.88 17.81 -18.03
CA LYS A 155 -5.49 16.75 -17.06
C LYS A 155 -4.23 17.12 -16.28
N ILE A 156 -3.45 18.13 -16.70
CA ILE A 156 -2.26 18.63 -15.98
C ILE A 156 -2.57 18.97 -14.52
N LYS A 157 -3.78 19.46 -14.23
CA LYS A 157 -4.22 19.80 -12.87
C LYS A 157 -4.30 18.62 -11.90
N TYR A 158 -4.23 17.38 -12.39
CA TYR A 158 -4.26 16.17 -11.56
C TYR A 158 -2.90 15.79 -10.99
N GLN A 159 -1.83 16.47 -11.40
CA GLN A 159 -0.50 16.21 -10.88
C GLN A 159 -0.44 16.47 -9.37
N LEU A 160 -0.02 15.45 -8.61
CA LEU A 160 0.27 15.61 -7.20
C LEU A 160 1.60 16.34 -7.04
N LYS A 161 1.55 17.51 -6.38
CA LYS A 161 2.72 18.36 -6.16
C LYS A 161 3.33 18.13 -4.78
N ASN A 162 4.63 18.36 -4.69
CA ASN A 162 5.41 18.32 -3.44
C ASN A 162 5.23 16.99 -2.68
N VAL A 163 5.16 15.88 -3.42
CA VAL A 163 4.91 14.54 -2.86
C VAL A 163 5.98 14.19 -1.82
N ARG A 164 7.25 14.45 -2.14
CA ARG A 164 8.37 14.18 -1.24
C ARG A 164 8.24 14.95 0.08
N GLU A 165 7.98 16.24 0.01
CA GLU A 165 7.84 17.11 1.19
C GLU A 165 6.62 16.72 2.03
N ARG A 166 5.51 16.32 1.39
CA ARG A 166 4.30 15.87 2.08
C ARG A 166 4.49 14.53 2.77
N LEU A 167 5.16 13.57 2.14
CA LEU A 167 5.49 12.29 2.76
C LEU A 167 6.48 12.46 3.91
N ALA A 168 7.50 13.31 3.75
CA ALA A 168 8.42 13.64 4.84
C ALA A 168 7.67 14.25 6.04
N LYS A 169 6.74 15.18 5.78
CA LYS A 169 5.89 15.75 6.83
C LYS A 169 5.05 14.68 7.54
N ASN A 170 4.41 13.76 6.82
CA ASN A 170 3.66 12.66 7.44
C ASN A 170 4.56 11.78 8.31
N LEU A 171 5.77 11.46 7.85
CA LEU A 171 6.74 10.68 8.62
C LEU A 171 7.26 11.43 9.87
N VAL A 172 7.34 12.76 9.82
CA VAL A 172 7.63 13.60 10.99
C VAL A 172 6.47 13.59 11.98
N GLU A 173 5.22 13.74 11.51
CA GLU A 173 4.02 13.68 12.35
C GLU A 173 3.88 12.31 13.04
N LYS A 174 4.38 11.25 12.40
CA LYS A 174 4.43 9.88 12.93
C LYS A 174 5.65 9.57 13.79
N GLY A 175 6.55 10.53 13.98
CA GLY A 175 7.75 10.38 14.81
C GLY A 175 8.86 9.52 14.20
N VAL A 176 8.78 9.15 12.92
CA VAL A 176 9.81 8.37 12.23
C VAL A 176 10.98 9.28 11.84
N LEU A 177 10.67 10.45 11.29
CA LEU A 177 11.66 11.49 10.95
C LEU A 177 11.56 12.66 11.93
N THR A 178 12.61 13.47 11.99
CA THR A 178 12.57 14.79 12.62
C THR A 178 12.74 15.88 11.57
N THR A 179 12.65 17.15 11.98
CA THR A 179 12.95 18.29 11.12
C THR A 179 14.13 19.02 11.71
N GLU A 180 15.22 19.07 10.95
CA GLU A 180 16.43 19.79 11.33
C GLU A 180 16.71 20.90 10.33
N LYS A 181 17.09 22.07 10.84
CA LYS A 181 17.58 23.17 10.00
C LYS A 181 19.10 23.08 9.95
N GLN A 182 19.65 22.66 8.81
CA GLN A 182 21.08 22.65 8.57
C GLN A 182 21.49 23.97 7.93
N ASN A 183 22.44 24.67 8.56
CA ASN A 183 22.99 25.91 8.04
C ASN A 183 24.26 25.59 7.25
N PHE A 184 24.20 25.70 5.93
CA PHE A 184 25.37 25.63 5.07
C PHE A 184 25.99 27.02 4.93
N LEU A 185 27.25 27.09 4.51
CA LEU A 185 27.98 28.36 4.39
C LEU A 185 27.25 29.41 3.53
N LEU A 186 26.44 28.98 2.55
CA LEU A 186 25.78 29.84 1.57
C LEU A 186 24.24 29.82 1.64
N PHE A 187 23.65 28.90 2.38
CA PHE A 187 22.20 28.76 2.47
C PHE A 187 21.79 27.90 3.66
N ASP A 188 20.56 28.06 4.10
CA ASP A 188 19.96 27.14 5.07
C ASP A 188 19.10 26.11 4.34
N MET A 189 19.17 24.86 4.78
CA MET A 189 18.37 23.77 4.22
C MET A 189 17.65 23.02 5.33
N THR A 190 16.37 22.74 5.13
CA THR A 190 15.60 21.90 6.05
C THR A 190 15.79 20.44 5.64
N THR A 191 16.32 19.62 6.54
CA THR A 191 16.52 18.18 6.38
C THR A 191 15.53 17.41 7.23
N HIS A 192 15.30 16.14 6.85
CA HIS A 192 14.43 15.23 7.58
C HIS A 192 15.16 13.94 7.98
N PRO A 193 16.11 13.99 8.93
CA PRO A 193 16.87 12.81 9.33
C PRO A 193 16.01 11.79 10.08
N LEU A 194 16.43 10.53 9.99
CA LEU A 194 15.76 9.40 10.64
C LEU A 194 15.96 9.47 12.15
N THR A 195 14.86 9.45 12.90
CA THR A 195 14.87 9.44 14.37
C THR A 195 14.54 8.04 14.91
N ASP A 196 13.50 7.39 14.37
CA ASP A 196 13.18 6.00 14.70
C ASP A 196 13.95 5.03 13.79
N ASN A 197 15.18 4.72 14.19
CA ASN A 197 15.99 3.71 13.51
C ASN A 197 15.35 2.31 13.58
N GLU A 198 14.60 2.00 14.65
CA GLU A 198 13.99 0.70 14.81
C GLU A 198 12.88 0.46 13.78
N ALA A 199 12.07 1.48 13.46
CA ALA A 199 11.06 1.38 12.41
C ALA A 199 11.69 0.99 11.06
N LYS A 200 12.81 1.63 10.69
CA LYS A 200 13.50 1.29 9.44
C LYS A 200 14.11 -0.11 9.49
N VAL A 201 14.76 -0.50 10.59
CA VAL A 201 15.34 -1.84 10.75
C VAL A 201 14.25 -2.91 10.68
N ARG A 202 13.08 -2.69 11.30
CA ARG A 202 11.92 -3.59 11.21
C ARG A 202 11.42 -3.71 9.78
N LEU A 203 11.31 -2.60 9.06
CA LEU A 203 10.88 -2.59 7.65
C LEU A 203 11.86 -3.37 6.75
N VAL A 204 13.17 -3.12 6.89
CA VAL A 204 14.22 -3.85 6.13
C VAL A 204 14.14 -5.34 6.44
N LYS A 205 14.06 -5.71 7.72
CA LYS A 205 13.94 -7.12 8.12
C LYS A 205 12.67 -7.77 7.59
N LYS A 206 11.53 -7.08 7.61
CA LYS A 206 10.26 -7.55 7.03
C LYS A 206 10.40 -7.88 5.54
N VAL A 207 11.07 -7.00 4.78
CA VAL A 207 11.33 -7.22 3.35
C VAL A 207 12.30 -8.39 3.13
N GLN A 208 13.41 -8.43 3.86
CA GLN A 208 14.39 -9.53 3.78
C GLN A 208 13.76 -10.89 4.12
N ASP A 209 13.07 -10.99 5.26
CA ASP A 209 12.41 -12.22 5.68
C ASP A 209 11.38 -12.69 4.65
N ALA A 210 10.62 -11.77 4.04
CA ALA A 210 9.62 -12.10 3.03
C ALA A 210 10.24 -12.78 1.79
N VAL A 211 11.45 -12.38 1.37
CA VAL A 211 12.14 -12.96 0.20
C VAL A 211 13.16 -14.04 0.57
N LEU A 212 13.39 -14.31 1.86
CA LEU A 212 14.35 -15.29 2.36
C LEU A 212 13.65 -16.35 3.22
N SER A 213 13.64 -16.13 4.53
CA SER A 213 13.29 -17.11 5.57
C SER A 213 11.79 -17.45 5.60
N ARG A 214 10.94 -16.52 5.17
CA ARG A 214 9.47 -16.62 5.16
C ARG A 214 8.89 -16.60 3.75
N TRP A 215 9.68 -16.97 2.75
CA TRP A 215 9.24 -16.99 1.37
C TRP A 215 8.04 -17.92 1.15
N ILE A 216 7.06 -17.42 0.40
CA ILE A 216 5.86 -18.15 0.01
C ILE A 216 5.86 -18.27 -1.51
N ASN A 217 5.93 -19.50 -2.03
CA ASN A 217 5.97 -19.78 -3.47
C ASN A 217 4.68 -19.37 -4.21
N ASP A 218 3.55 -19.32 -3.50
CA ASP A 218 2.27 -18.88 -4.05
C ASP A 218 1.98 -17.43 -3.61
N PRO A 219 2.05 -16.44 -4.53
CA PRO A 219 1.80 -15.04 -4.21
C PRO A 219 0.42 -14.79 -3.60
N HIS A 220 -0.58 -15.62 -3.92
CA HIS A 220 -1.94 -15.48 -3.40
C HIS A 220 -2.06 -15.81 -1.91
N ARG A 221 -1.07 -16.53 -1.37
CA ARG A 221 -0.98 -16.87 0.06
C ARG A 221 -0.13 -15.87 0.84
N MET A 222 0.52 -14.93 0.16
CA MET A 222 1.21 -13.81 0.79
C MET A 222 0.20 -12.76 1.25
N ASP A 223 0.53 -12.04 2.32
CA ASP A 223 -0.24 -10.87 2.71
C ASP A 223 -0.28 -9.85 1.55
N LYS A 224 -1.48 -9.36 1.22
CA LYS A 224 -1.69 -8.49 0.04
C LYS A 224 -0.86 -7.20 0.14
N ARG A 225 -0.72 -6.65 1.36
CA ARG A 225 0.07 -5.43 1.60
C ARG A 225 1.56 -5.71 1.48
N LEU A 226 2.05 -6.84 2.00
CA LEU A 226 3.43 -7.28 1.85
C LEU A 226 3.80 -7.53 0.39
N LEU A 227 2.96 -8.24 -0.36
CA LEU A 227 3.15 -8.47 -1.79
C LEU A 227 3.25 -7.14 -2.55
N ALA A 228 2.30 -6.23 -2.31
CA ALA A 228 2.31 -4.90 -2.91
C ALA A 228 3.60 -4.13 -2.57
N LEU A 229 4.06 -4.17 -1.31
CA LEU A 229 5.30 -3.53 -0.90
C LEU A 229 6.51 -4.08 -1.67
N LEU A 230 6.66 -5.40 -1.80
CA LEU A 230 7.78 -6.00 -2.53
C LEU A 230 7.79 -5.57 -4.00
N LEU A 231 6.64 -5.66 -4.67
CA LEU A 231 6.51 -5.33 -6.09
C LEU A 231 6.75 -3.83 -6.36
N LEU A 232 6.19 -2.95 -5.52
CA LEU A 232 6.33 -1.50 -5.67
C LEU A 232 7.73 -1.02 -5.26
N ALA A 233 8.35 -1.62 -4.25
CA ALA A 233 9.72 -1.29 -3.87
C ALA A 233 10.72 -1.71 -4.96
N GLN A 234 10.50 -2.86 -5.61
CA GLN A 234 11.25 -3.30 -6.78
C GLN A 234 11.06 -2.33 -7.96
N ALA A 235 9.80 -1.99 -8.30
CA ALA A 235 9.50 -1.04 -9.38
C ALA A 235 10.06 0.38 -9.11
N SER A 236 10.22 0.75 -7.84
CA SER A 236 10.77 2.03 -7.42
C SER A 236 12.30 2.05 -7.33
N ASP A 237 12.97 0.92 -7.53
CA ASP A 237 14.43 0.76 -7.43
C ASP A 237 14.99 1.18 -6.05
N VAL A 238 14.30 0.78 -4.96
CA VAL A 238 14.69 1.13 -3.57
C VAL A 238 15.09 -0.06 -2.71
N LEU A 239 15.13 -1.28 -3.27
CA LEU A 239 15.43 -2.50 -2.53
C LEU A 239 16.92 -2.74 -2.31
N GLU A 240 17.79 -2.10 -3.09
CA GLU A 240 19.25 -2.27 -2.99
C GLU A 240 19.77 -1.95 -1.59
N SER A 241 19.25 -0.89 -0.96
CA SER A 241 19.62 -0.51 0.40
C SER A 241 19.29 -1.60 1.43
N ALA A 242 18.18 -2.31 1.22
CA ALA A 242 17.72 -3.38 2.09
C ALA A 242 18.52 -4.68 1.88
N PHE A 243 19.06 -4.92 0.69
CA PHE A 243 19.80 -6.15 0.40
C PHE A 243 21.32 -6.01 0.50
N SER A 244 21.85 -4.79 0.45
CA SER A 244 23.28 -4.51 0.64
C SER A 244 23.93 -5.15 1.88
N PRO A 245 23.25 -5.37 3.03
CA PRO A 245 23.85 -6.04 4.18
C PRO A 245 23.81 -7.58 4.14
N LEU A 246 23.17 -8.18 3.13
CA LEU A 246 23.08 -9.64 2.98
C LEU A 246 24.42 -10.22 2.51
N ASN A 247 24.64 -11.51 2.76
CA ASN A 247 25.74 -12.23 2.11
C ASN A 247 25.39 -12.50 0.63
N ASP A 248 26.40 -12.86 -0.18
CA ASP A 248 26.25 -13.05 -1.62
C ASP A 248 25.17 -14.10 -1.97
N GLU A 249 25.09 -15.21 -1.23
CA GLU A 249 24.11 -16.28 -1.47
C GLU A 249 22.67 -15.80 -1.22
N ASP A 250 22.43 -15.12 -0.10
CA ASP A 250 21.12 -14.58 0.26
C ASP A 250 20.73 -13.44 -0.69
N TYR A 251 21.68 -12.59 -1.10
CA TYR A 251 21.45 -11.52 -2.07
C TYR A 251 20.99 -12.08 -3.43
N GLU A 252 21.70 -13.09 -3.95
CA GLU A 252 21.34 -13.75 -5.20
C GLU A 252 19.98 -14.45 -5.11
N LEU A 253 19.68 -15.10 -3.97
CA LEU A 253 18.39 -15.76 -3.75
C LEU A 253 17.24 -14.75 -3.69
N ALA A 254 17.39 -13.66 -2.94
CA ALA A 254 16.40 -12.60 -2.83
C ALA A 254 16.10 -11.97 -4.18
N THR A 255 17.16 -11.63 -4.94
CA THR A 255 17.03 -11.02 -6.28
C THR A 255 16.33 -11.97 -7.26
N ARG A 256 16.65 -13.27 -7.20
CA ARG A 256 16.00 -14.29 -8.03
C ARG A 256 14.51 -14.39 -7.76
N ARG A 257 14.11 -14.45 -6.48
CA ARG A 257 12.70 -14.54 -6.08
C ARG A 257 11.90 -13.29 -6.44
N LEU A 258 12.49 -12.10 -6.33
CA LEU A 258 11.85 -10.87 -6.81
C LEU A 258 11.67 -10.86 -8.33
N ARG A 259 12.66 -11.36 -9.08
CA ARG A 259 12.55 -11.54 -10.52
C ARG A 259 11.46 -12.54 -10.88
N GLU A 260 11.38 -13.68 -10.18
CA GLU A 260 10.30 -14.65 -10.35
C GLU A 260 8.92 -14.01 -10.17
N LEU A 261 8.74 -13.11 -9.19
CA LEU A 261 7.48 -12.37 -9.03
C LEU A 261 7.22 -11.41 -10.20
N SER A 262 8.25 -10.77 -10.72
CA SER A 262 8.14 -9.81 -11.82
C SER A 262 7.86 -10.45 -13.17
N ASP A 263 8.36 -11.66 -13.38
CA ASP A 263 8.22 -12.37 -14.65
C ASP A 263 6.92 -13.19 -14.73
N MET A 264 6.05 -13.10 -13.70
CA MET A 264 4.75 -13.78 -13.69
C MET A 264 3.80 -13.22 -14.75
N ASP A 265 2.91 -14.08 -15.27
CA ASP A 265 1.79 -13.64 -16.10
C ASP A 265 0.69 -13.05 -15.21
N LEU A 266 0.73 -11.72 -15.07
CA LEU A 266 -0.17 -10.98 -14.17
C LEU A 266 -1.63 -11.06 -14.59
N GLU A 267 -1.93 -11.27 -15.88
CA GLU A 267 -3.30 -11.48 -16.34
C GLU A 267 -3.83 -12.80 -15.78
N VAL A 268 -3.02 -13.87 -15.85
CA VAL A 268 -3.35 -15.18 -15.29
C VAL A 268 -3.45 -15.13 -13.76
N GLU A 269 -2.50 -14.49 -13.08
CA GLU A 269 -2.55 -14.36 -11.61
C GLU A 269 -3.79 -13.58 -11.16
N SER A 270 -4.20 -12.52 -11.86
CA SER A 270 -5.43 -11.79 -11.49
C SER A 270 -6.72 -12.60 -11.59
N MET A 271 -6.71 -13.69 -12.37
CA MET A 271 -7.87 -14.59 -12.47
C MET A 271 -7.90 -15.63 -11.35
N LYS A 272 -6.82 -15.78 -10.58
CA LYS A 272 -6.72 -16.74 -9.48
C LYS A 272 -7.15 -16.08 -8.17
N GLY A 273 -8.25 -16.56 -7.60
CA GLY A 273 -8.69 -16.21 -6.24
C GLY A 273 -9.33 -14.82 -6.07
N SER A 274 -9.58 -14.45 -4.81
CA SER A 274 -10.14 -13.15 -4.39
C SER A 274 -9.02 -12.10 -4.24
N THR A 275 -8.30 -11.84 -5.32
CA THR A 275 -7.24 -10.82 -5.32
C THR A 275 -7.79 -9.45 -5.66
N ASN A 276 -7.12 -8.43 -5.12
CA ASN A 276 -7.39 -7.05 -5.51
C ASN A 276 -6.77 -6.81 -6.89
N ASP A 277 -7.58 -6.90 -7.95
CA ASP A 277 -7.16 -6.72 -9.34
C ASP A 277 -6.34 -5.45 -9.58
N VAL A 278 -6.53 -4.41 -8.75
CA VAL A 278 -5.76 -3.15 -8.83
C VAL A 278 -4.27 -3.42 -8.59
N ILE A 279 -3.91 -4.30 -7.65
CA ILE A 279 -2.50 -4.61 -7.35
C ILE A 279 -1.81 -5.16 -8.60
N TRP A 280 -2.43 -6.17 -9.21
CA TRP A 280 -1.92 -6.80 -10.43
C TRP A 280 -1.87 -5.83 -11.61
N ALA A 281 -2.90 -5.00 -11.78
CA ALA A 281 -2.93 -4.01 -12.86
C ALA A 281 -1.89 -2.90 -12.68
N VAL A 282 -1.65 -2.45 -11.44
CA VAL A 282 -0.56 -1.50 -11.15
C VAL A 282 0.77 -2.13 -11.48
N PHE A 283 1.00 -3.37 -11.06
CA PHE A 283 2.26 -4.05 -11.35
C PHE A 283 2.48 -4.30 -12.84
N ALA A 284 1.42 -4.64 -13.58
CA ALA A 284 1.46 -4.80 -15.03
C ALA A 284 1.83 -3.50 -15.77
N ASN A 285 1.77 -2.33 -15.13
CA ASN A 285 2.24 -1.09 -15.74
C ASN A 285 3.74 -0.84 -15.53
N PHE A 286 4.37 -1.48 -14.55
CA PHE A 286 5.80 -1.36 -14.28
C PHE A 286 6.65 -2.43 -14.98
N ASN A 287 6.05 -3.54 -15.41
CA ASN A 287 6.74 -4.65 -16.09
C ASN A 287 6.69 -4.58 -17.63
N LYS A 288 6.65 -3.37 -18.21
CA LYS A 288 6.61 -3.16 -19.66
C LYS A 288 7.98 -2.95 -20.27
#